data_AF-A0A7S3G444-F1
#
_entry.id   AF-A0A7S3G444-F1
#
_cell.length_a   1.000
_cell.length_b   1.000
_cell.length_c   1.000
_cell.angle_alpha   90.00
_cell.angle_beta   90.00
_cell.angle_gamma   90.00
#
_symmetry.space_group_name_H-M   'P 1'
#
loop_
_entity.id
_entity.type
_entity.pdbx_description
1 polymer ?
#
loop_
_entity_poly.entity_id
_entity_poly.type
_entity_poly.pdbx_seq_one_letter_code
_entity_poly.pdbx_strand_id
1 'polypeptide(L)'
;FYHTVDIFSNNVNCDEVIRSELSTYKVTIQEPNVAVDEHQNKGTWTAIFGQGFEVIIGGKKWFAFYKYTEDKDGNYTSHCSETMTGWFHDAAPIVPATPPLHWGCYHGEKAGPKTVRVHAPSSAMDSDEIFKAEDELQKMLEEKATTWTVGPNMLEGMTLRDAKRRIGGGRSRRHVAQQLSATHASEEVDPKLPKSFSWRNVDGALVPVRDQQQCGSCYAFGATEMMSARVRIGLLRQGKKVPKTPSIFDPMVAMLSPQHVVSCSQYSQGCDGGFEYLVAKYGQDFGIVSDHCFAYESGLRVQENTAVPCEYQCPESQRYFVHDYHYVGGYCGNSSVPQLMEELVTGGPISVGILCTPDFMHYQVSTSKHCEDASIEVA
;
A
#
# COMPACT_ATOMS: atom_id res chain seq x y z
N PHE A 1 23.70 9.23 0.16
CA PHE A 1 22.81 9.48 1.30
C PHE A 1 23.55 10.31 2.31
N TYR A 2 22.93 11.37 2.82
CA TYR A 2 23.41 12.16 3.95
C TYR A 2 22.59 11.77 5.16
N HIS A 3 23.23 11.21 6.19
CA HIS A 3 22.52 10.55 7.28
C HIS A 3 23.08 10.95 8.64
N THR A 4 22.25 10.84 9.67
CA THR A 4 22.65 11.12 11.05
C THR A 4 23.75 10.18 11.50
N VAL A 5 24.70 10.70 12.29
CA VAL A 5 25.76 9.90 12.94
C VAL A 5 25.22 9.23 14.19
N ASP A 6 24.38 9.94 14.93
CA ASP A 6 23.73 9.44 16.13
C ASP A 6 22.71 8.35 15.80
N ILE A 7 22.59 7.42 16.75
CA ILE A 7 21.64 6.32 16.71
C ILE A 7 20.47 6.64 17.65
N PHE A 8 19.27 6.46 17.12
CA PHE A 8 18.01 6.73 17.80
C PHE A 8 17.16 5.46 17.95
N SER A 9 16.06 5.58 18.67
CA SER A 9 14.97 4.60 18.67
C SER A 9 13.99 4.88 17.51
N ASN A 10 13.00 3.99 17.33
CA ASN A 10 11.95 4.16 16.33
C ASN A 10 11.04 5.39 16.55
N ASN A 11 11.12 6.06 17.71
CA ASN A 11 10.38 7.29 17.99
C ASN A 11 11.10 8.57 17.52
N VAL A 12 12.16 8.44 16.71
CA VAL A 12 12.93 9.59 16.22
C VAL A 12 12.08 10.52 15.35
N ASN A 13 12.10 11.82 15.68
CA ASN A 13 11.52 12.85 14.84
C ASN A 13 12.55 13.35 13.82
N CYS A 14 12.50 12.81 12.61
CA CYS A 14 13.48 13.12 11.58
C CYS A 14 13.41 14.55 11.03
N ASP A 15 12.27 15.24 11.18
CA ASP A 15 12.13 16.64 10.77
C ASP A 15 12.95 17.60 11.65
N GLU A 16 13.22 17.20 12.89
CA GLU A 16 14.02 17.98 13.84
C GLU A 16 15.51 17.64 13.75
N VAL A 17 15.82 16.34 13.62
CA VAL A 17 17.19 15.83 13.80
C VAL A 17 18.08 16.07 12.58
N ILE A 18 17.55 16.15 11.35
CA ILE A 18 18.38 16.27 10.13
C ILE A 18 19.21 17.58 10.05
N ARG A 19 19.07 18.48 11.03
CA ARG A 19 19.85 19.72 11.18
C ARG A 19 21.20 19.49 11.89
N SER A 20 21.46 18.28 12.38
CA SER A 20 22.72 17.91 13.05
C SER A 20 23.87 17.66 12.07
N GLU A 21 25.02 17.27 12.59
CA GLU A 21 26.13 16.76 11.78
C GLU A 21 25.69 15.49 11.01
N LEU A 22 25.97 15.46 9.71
CA LEU A 22 25.60 14.36 8.81
C LEU A 22 26.85 13.68 8.26
N SER A 23 26.81 12.35 8.22
CA SER A 23 27.76 11.53 7.47
C SER A 23 27.24 11.23 6.07
N THR A 24 28.16 10.92 5.16
CA THR A 24 27.82 10.55 3.78
C THR A 24 28.01 9.05 3.60
N TYR A 25 27.00 8.40 3.00
CA TYR A 25 27.04 7.01 2.59
C TYR A 25 26.69 6.90 1.10
N LYS A 26 27.61 6.38 0.28
CA LYS A 26 27.41 6.29 -1.17
C LYS A 26 26.85 4.93 -1.56
N VAL A 27 25.77 4.96 -2.33
CA VAL A 27 25.11 3.77 -2.89
C VAL A 27 24.91 3.97 -4.38
N THR A 28 25.32 2.99 -5.17
CA THR A 28 25.04 2.88 -6.60
C THR A 28 23.86 1.94 -6.79
N ILE A 29 22.82 2.46 -7.43
CA ILE A 29 21.59 1.73 -7.77
C ILE A 29 21.71 1.27 -9.22
N GLN A 30 21.50 -0.03 -9.46
CA GLN A 30 21.61 -0.67 -10.76
C GLN A 30 20.32 -1.44 -11.07
N GLU A 31 19.91 -1.40 -12.33
CA GLU A 31 18.77 -2.19 -12.79
C GLU A 31 19.09 -3.70 -12.78
N PRO A 32 18.09 -4.55 -12.53
CA PRO A 32 16.72 -4.17 -12.19
C PRO A 32 16.51 -3.88 -10.70
N ASN A 33 17.28 -4.51 -9.81
CA ASN A 33 17.05 -4.43 -8.35
C ASN A 33 18.34 -4.53 -7.50
N VAL A 34 19.50 -4.17 -8.05
CA VAL A 34 20.81 -4.31 -7.37
C VAL A 34 21.27 -2.99 -6.78
N ALA A 35 21.72 -3.02 -5.53
CA ALA A 35 22.39 -1.88 -4.87
C ALA A 35 23.82 -2.27 -4.49
N VAL A 36 24.78 -1.35 -4.67
CA VAL A 36 26.20 -1.53 -4.30
C VAL A 36 26.68 -0.32 -3.52
N ASP A 37 27.26 -0.52 -2.35
CA ASP A 37 27.79 0.57 -1.51
C ASP A 37 29.28 0.86 -1.80
N GLU A 38 29.82 1.89 -1.14
CA GLU A 38 31.23 2.26 -1.26
C GLU A 38 32.22 1.21 -0.72
N HIS A 39 31.74 0.24 0.04
CA HIS A 39 32.52 -0.90 0.53
C HIS A 39 32.38 -2.14 -0.36
N GLN A 40 31.72 -2.03 -1.52
CA GLN A 40 31.43 -3.13 -2.44
C GLN A 40 30.48 -4.20 -1.88
N ASN A 41 29.75 -3.92 -0.79
CA ASN A 41 28.68 -4.82 -0.39
C ASN A 41 27.56 -4.74 -1.41
N LYS A 42 26.91 -5.87 -1.65
CA LYS A 42 25.75 -5.96 -2.53
C LYS A 42 24.48 -6.07 -1.70
N GLY A 43 23.46 -5.35 -2.13
CA GLY A 43 22.14 -5.34 -1.55
C GLY A 43 21.08 -5.26 -2.65
N THR A 44 19.84 -5.00 -2.24
CA THR A 44 18.70 -4.87 -3.15
C THR A 44 18.07 -3.49 -3.04
N TRP A 45 17.34 -3.10 -4.07
CA TRP A 45 16.46 -1.94 -4.01
C TRP A 45 15.16 -2.20 -4.75
N THR A 46 14.11 -1.47 -4.40
CA THR A 46 12.87 -1.41 -5.16
C THR A 46 12.35 0.02 -5.18
N ALA A 47 11.81 0.44 -6.32
CA ALA A 47 10.92 1.59 -6.35
C ALA A 47 9.64 1.27 -5.57
N ILE A 48 9.02 2.29 -5.00
CA ILE A 48 7.68 2.23 -4.43
C ILE A 48 6.83 3.12 -5.33
N PHE A 49 6.41 2.53 -6.45
CA PHE A 49 5.77 3.23 -7.56
C PHE A 49 6.54 4.53 -7.92
N GLY A 50 5.83 5.64 -8.12
CA GLY A 50 6.42 6.96 -8.34
C GLY A 50 6.64 7.79 -7.07
N GLN A 51 6.55 7.18 -5.88
CA GLN A 51 6.56 7.92 -4.61
C GLN A 51 7.91 7.97 -3.93
N GLY A 52 8.70 6.90 -4.03
CA GLY A 52 9.96 6.77 -3.33
C GLY A 52 10.64 5.46 -3.64
N PHE A 53 11.57 5.06 -2.78
CA PHE A 53 12.28 3.79 -2.91
C PHE A 53 12.69 3.24 -1.55
N GLU A 54 12.87 1.93 -1.48
CA GLU A 54 13.54 1.26 -0.37
C GLU A 54 14.83 0.61 -0.88
N VAL A 55 15.93 0.76 -0.13
CA VAL A 55 17.20 0.10 -0.38
C VAL A 55 17.59 -0.72 0.84
N ILE A 56 17.95 -1.98 0.65
CA ILE A 56 18.43 -2.89 1.69
C ILE A 56 19.90 -3.19 1.40
N ILE A 57 20.81 -2.61 2.17
CA ILE A 57 22.26 -2.73 1.95
C ILE A 57 23.05 -2.52 3.24
N GLY A 58 24.19 -3.19 3.38
CA GLY A 58 25.07 -3.03 4.54
C GLY A 58 24.40 -3.37 5.88
N GLY A 59 23.45 -4.33 5.87
CA GLY A 59 22.65 -4.69 7.05
C GLY A 59 21.62 -3.65 7.47
N LYS A 60 21.31 -2.66 6.62
CA LYS A 60 20.36 -1.58 6.89
C LYS A 60 19.29 -1.48 5.82
N LYS A 61 18.10 -1.02 6.22
CA LYS A 61 17.03 -0.59 5.32
C LYS A 61 16.99 0.93 5.28
N TRP A 62 16.86 1.49 4.08
CA TRP A 62 16.81 2.92 3.81
C TRP A 62 15.53 3.21 3.03
N PHE A 63 14.67 4.07 3.56
CA PHE A 63 13.42 4.45 2.90
C PHE A 63 13.20 5.96 2.94
N ALA A 64 12.89 6.54 1.78
CA ALA A 64 12.45 7.93 1.67
C ALA A 64 11.49 8.11 0.49
N PHE A 65 10.59 9.08 0.64
CA PHE A 65 9.81 9.62 -0.47
C PHE A 65 10.69 10.53 -1.35
N TYR A 66 10.38 10.62 -2.64
CA TYR A 66 10.96 11.63 -3.53
C TYR A 66 10.58 13.02 -3.06
N LYS A 67 11.51 13.97 -3.21
CA LYS A 67 11.31 15.34 -2.76
C LYS A 67 10.28 16.05 -3.63
N TYR A 68 9.37 16.76 -2.99
CA TYR A 68 8.49 17.72 -3.66
C TYR A 68 8.37 19.00 -2.83
N THR A 69 7.97 20.08 -3.48
CA THR A 69 7.68 21.37 -2.83
C THR A 69 6.37 21.92 -3.34
N GLU A 70 5.60 22.55 -2.47
CA GLU A 70 4.40 23.29 -2.80
C GLU A 70 4.70 24.79 -2.73
N ASP A 71 4.36 25.54 -3.78
CA ASP A 71 4.46 27.01 -3.74
C ASP A 71 3.21 27.65 -3.15
N LYS A 72 3.21 28.98 -3.02
CA LYS A 72 2.09 29.74 -2.42
C LYS A 72 0.79 29.67 -3.24
N ASP A 73 0.91 29.32 -4.52
CA ASP A 73 -0.21 29.22 -5.46
C ASP A 73 -0.74 27.77 -5.54
N GLY A 74 -0.19 26.86 -4.73
CA GLY A 74 -0.56 25.44 -4.70
C GLY A 74 0.05 24.62 -5.85
N ASN A 75 1.02 25.16 -6.60
CA ASN A 75 1.73 24.36 -7.60
C ASN A 75 2.71 23.42 -6.91
N TYR A 76 2.75 22.18 -7.39
CA TYR A 76 3.67 21.17 -6.89
C TYR A 76 4.87 21.06 -7.82
N THR A 77 6.07 21.05 -7.25
CA THR A 77 7.32 20.80 -7.98
C THR A 77 7.96 19.52 -7.46
N SER A 78 8.10 18.53 -8.33
CA SER A 78 8.78 17.26 -8.06
C SER A 78 10.28 17.39 -8.33
N HIS A 79 11.11 17.10 -7.34
CA HIS A 79 12.57 17.10 -7.42
C HIS A 79 13.08 15.66 -7.43
N CYS A 80 12.93 14.96 -8.56
CA CYS A 80 13.14 13.51 -8.66
C CYS A 80 14.58 13.03 -8.41
N SER A 81 15.55 13.96 -8.33
CA SER A 81 16.95 13.66 -8.00
C SER A 81 17.25 13.81 -6.51
N GLU A 82 16.26 14.16 -5.70
CA GLU A 82 16.38 14.39 -4.27
C GLU A 82 15.27 13.63 -3.53
N THR A 83 15.47 13.36 -2.24
CA THR A 83 14.44 12.78 -1.38
C THR A 83 13.95 13.79 -0.34
N MET A 84 12.74 13.58 0.15
CA MET A 84 12.34 14.09 1.46
C MET A 84 13.26 13.49 2.53
N THR A 85 13.20 14.02 3.75
CA THR A 85 13.79 13.32 4.88
C THR A 85 13.12 11.94 5.02
N GLY A 86 13.94 10.92 5.12
CA GLY A 86 13.53 9.54 5.31
C GLY A 86 14.23 8.91 6.50
N TRP A 87 14.05 7.60 6.62
CA TRP A 87 14.53 6.81 7.75
C TRP A 87 15.47 5.72 7.27
N PHE A 88 16.48 5.46 8.08
CA PHE A 88 17.23 4.23 7.98
C PHE A 88 17.27 3.54 9.33
N HIS A 89 17.31 2.22 9.30
CA HIS A 89 17.47 1.41 10.50
C HIS A 89 18.10 0.08 10.13
N ASP A 90 18.49 -0.70 11.14
CA ASP A 90 18.96 -2.05 10.89
C ASP A 90 17.89 -2.86 10.14
N ALA A 91 18.32 -3.65 9.16
CA ALA A 91 17.46 -4.66 8.57
C ALA A 91 17.04 -5.62 9.67
N ALA A 92 15.73 -5.86 9.78
CA ALA A 92 15.13 -6.55 10.93
C ALA A 92 15.94 -7.81 11.33
N PRO A 93 16.17 -8.02 12.64
CA PRO A 93 17.01 -9.12 13.10
C PRO A 93 16.42 -10.48 12.74
N ILE A 94 17.31 -11.49 12.70
CA ILE A 94 16.99 -12.92 12.50
C ILE A 94 15.98 -13.46 13.54
N VAL A 95 15.71 -12.72 14.63
CA VAL A 95 14.75 -13.10 15.67
C VAL A 95 13.35 -12.59 15.33
N PRO A 96 12.36 -13.49 15.16
CA PRO A 96 11.00 -13.10 14.82
C PRO A 96 10.40 -12.11 15.83
N ALA A 97 9.68 -11.11 15.33
CA ALA A 97 8.86 -10.16 16.11
C ALA A 97 9.62 -9.17 17.02
N THR A 98 10.87 -8.82 16.70
CA THR A 98 11.56 -7.69 17.36
C THR A 98 11.65 -6.50 16.40
N PRO A 99 11.16 -5.30 16.76
CA PRO A 99 11.31 -4.13 15.92
C PRO A 99 12.79 -3.72 15.77
N PRO A 100 13.16 -3.00 14.70
CA PRO A 100 14.51 -2.49 14.53
C PRO A 100 14.91 -1.59 15.71
N LEU A 101 16.12 -1.77 16.23
CA LEU A 101 16.59 -1.06 17.44
C LEU A 101 17.33 0.24 17.14
N HIS A 102 18.16 0.24 16.10
CA HIS A 102 19.01 1.39 15.78
C HIS A 102 18.45 2.11 14.55
N TRP A 103 17.98 3.32 14.79
CA TRP A 103 17.39 4.20 13.79
C TRP A 103 18.25 5.42 13.53
N GLY A 104 18.05 6.01 12.37
CA GLY A 104 18.53 7.33 12.04
C GLY A 104 17.75 7.94 10.88
N CYS A 105 18.07 9.19 10.61
CA CYS A 105 17.40 9.99 9.59
C CYS A 105 18.35 10.23 8.43
N TYR A 106 17.83 10.32 7.21
CA TYR A 106 18.66 10.65 6.06
C TYR A 106 17.89 11.44 5.00
N HIS A 107 18.63 12.10 4.13
CA HIS A 107 18.11 12.49 2.82
C HIS A 107 19.08 12.04 1.72
N GLY A 108 18.56 11.83 0.53
CA GLY A 108 19.28 11.38 -0.64
C GLY A 108 19.38 12.47 -1.69
N GLU A 109 20.54 12.54 -2.34
CA GLU A 109 20.74 13.29 -3.58
C GLU A 109 21.41 12.37 -4.59
N LYS A 110 20.86 12.33 -5.81
CA LYS A 110 21.45 11.62 -6.93
C LYS A 110 22.62 12.45 -7.47
N ALA A 111 23.77 11.81 -7.63
CA ALA A 111 24.90 12.44 -8.31
C ALA A 111 24.57 12.75 -9.78
N GLY A 112 24.97 13.92 -10.26
CA GLY A 112 24.78 14.34 -11.65
C GLY A 112 23.60 15.30 -11.86
N PRO A 113 22.98 15.31 -13.06
CA PRO A 113 21.96 16.29 -13.43
C PRO A 113 20.72 16.21 -12.54
N LYS A 114 20.29 17.36 -12.01
CA LYS A 114 19.03 17.48 -11.26
C LYS A 114 17.84 17.49 -12.22
N THR A 115 16.86 16.64 -11.96
CA THR A 115 15.61 16.58 -12.72
C THR A 115 14.49 17.18 -11.88
N VAL A 116 13.82 18.20 -12.43
CA VAL A 116 12.70 18.90 -11.79
C VAL A 116 11.49 18.88 -12.73
N ARG A 117 10.30 18.63 -12.18
CA ARG A 117 9.03 18.65 -12.92
C ARG A 117 8.01 19.49 -12.17
N VAL A 118 7.44 20.48 -12.84
CA VAL A 118 6.39 21.34 -12.28
C VAL A 118 5.02 20.80 -12.69
N HIS A 119 4.12 20.74 -11.73
CA HIS A 119 2.75 20.26 -11.89
C HIS A 119 1.80 21.36 -11.41
N ALA A 120 0.85 21.72 -12.27
CA ALA A 120 -0.22 22.63 -11.87
C ALA A 120 -1.09 22.00 -10.75
N PRO A 121 -1.66 22.79 -9.83
CA PRO A 121 -2.60 22.29 -8.85
C PRO A 121 -3.71 21.53 -9.56
N SER A 122 -4.08 20.37 -9.02
CA SER A 122 -5.27 19.68 -9.47
C SER A 122 -6.48 20.50 -9.03
N SER A 123 -6.98 21.37 -9.91
CA SER A 123 -8.16 22.22 -9.69
C SER A 123 -9.45 21.46 -9.38
N ALA A 124 -9.39 20.13 -9.35
CA ALA A 124 -10.54 19.25 -9.29
C ALA A 124 -10.64 18.48 -7.96
N MET A 125 -9.72 18.63 -7.01
CA MET A 125 -9.72 17.79 -5.79
C MET A 125 -10.86 18.12 -4.82
N ASP A 126 -11.37 19.36 -4.79
CA ASP A 126 -12.28 19.81 -3.73
C ASP A 126 -13.67 20.28 -4.21
N SER A 127 -14.18 19.79 -5.33
CA SER A 127 -15.54 20.14 -5.77
C SER A 127 -16.60 19.36 -4.98
N ASP A 128 -17.54 20.10 -4.38
CA ASP A 128 -18.75 19.57 -3.74
C ASP A 128 -19.89 19.33 -4.74
N GLU A 129 -19.63 19.50 -6.05
CA GLU A 129 -20.57 19.11 -7.10
C GLU A 129 -20.87 17.62 -7.00
N ILE A 130 -22.12 17.26 -7.30
CA ILE A 130 -22.55 15.87 -7.28
C ILE A 130 -22.09 15.17 -8.56
N PHE A 131 -21.41 14.04 -8.40
CA PHE A 131 -21.09 13.12 -9.46
C PHE A 131 -22.38 12.59 -10.10
N LYS A 132 -22.44 12.70 -11.43
CA LYS A 132 -23.51 12.13 -12.26
C LYS A 132 -22.86 11.19 -13.26
N ALA A 133 -23.31 9.94 -13.27
CA ALA A 133 -22.90 8.97 -14.27
C ALA A 133 -23.36 9.40 -15.67
N GLU A 134 -22.56 9.04 -16.66
CA GLU A 134 -22.88 9.31 -18.06
C GLU A 134 -23.86 8.24 -18.58
N ASP A 135 -25.10 8.64 -18.90
CA ASP A 135 -26.14 7.74 -19.43
C ASP A 135 -25.67 7.00 -20.69
N GLU A 136 -24.92 7.69 -21.57
CA GLU A 136 -24.38 7.11 -22.80
C GLU A 136 -23.36 5.99 -22.51
N LEU A 137 -22.52 6.16 -21.49
CA LEU A 137 -21.56 5.13 -21.06
C LEU A 137 -22.32 3.91 -20.53
N GLN A 138 -23.32 4.12 -19.66
CA GLN A 138 -24.12 3.01 -19.13
C GLN A 138 -24.77 2.21 -20.25
N LYS A 139 -25.43 2.88 -21.20
CA LYS A 139 -26.07 2.22 -22.35
C LYS A 139 -25.05 1.43 -23.19
N MET A 140 -23.88 2.02 -23.45
CA MET A 140 -22.82 1.32 -24.17
C MET A 140 -22.33 0.07 -23.44
N LEU A 141 -22.21 0.13 -22.12
CA LEU A 141 -21.80 -1.02 -21.30
C LEU A 141 -22.86 -2.11 -21.32
N GLU A 142 -24.14 -1.77 -21.16
CA GLU A 142 -25.26 -2.72 -21.21
C GLU A 142 -25.33 -3.48 -22.55
N GLU A 143 -24.96 -2.82 -23.65
CA GLU A 143 -24.89 -3.45 -24.98
C GLU A 143 -23.65 -4.34 -25.18
N LYS A 144 -22.51 -4.00 -24.56
CA LYS A 144 -21.20 -4.63 -24.86
C LYS A 144 -20.69 -5.60 -23.81
N ALA A 145 -21.12 -5.49 -22.55
CA ALA A 145 -20.63 -6.33 -21.47
C ALA A 145 -21.16 -7.77 -21.61
N THR A 146 -20.25 -8.73 -21.80
CA THR A 146 -20.61 -10.15 -22.00
C THR A 146 -20.21 -11.05 -20.84
N THR A 147 -19.14 -10.70 -20.12
CA THR A 147 -18.55 -11.48 -19.01
C THR A 147 -18.97 -11.01 -17.62
N TRP A 148 -19.58 -9.83 -17.50
CA TRP A 148 -20.04 -9.25 -16.23
C TRP A 148 -21.40 -8.56 -16.39
N THR A 149 -22.04 -8.17 -15.28
CA THR A 149 -23.34 -7.50 -15.29
C THR A 149 -23.17 -6.03 -15.00
N VAL A 150 -23.76 -5.20 -15.87
CA VAL A 150 -23.81 -3.75 -15.69
C VAL A 150 -24.94 -3.40 -14.74
N GLY A 151 -24.67 -2.51 -13.79
CA GLY A 151 -25.69 -1.92 -12.94
C GLY A 151 -25.45 -0.44 -12.66
N PRO A 152 -26.20 0.12 -11.69
CA PRO A 152 -26.05 1.52 -11.29
C PRO A 152 -24.61 1.85 -10.93
N ASN A 153 -24.16 3.04 -11.34
CA ASN A 153 -22.83 3.53 -11.02
C ASN A 153 -22.68 3.68 -9.49
N MET A 154 -21.63 3.08 -8.93
CA MET A 154 -21.39 3.10 -7.49
C MET A 154 -21.00 4.47 -6.92
N LEU A 155 -20.67 5.44 -7.77
CA LEU A 155 -20.33 6.82 -7.40
C LEU A 155 -21.51 7.80 -7.57
N GLU A 156 -22.63 7.34 -8.14
CA GLU A 156 -23.82 8.17 -8.36
C GLU A 156 -24.27 8.83 -7.05
N GLY A 157 -24.48 10.15 -7.09
CA GLY A 157 -24.93 10.91 -5.91
C GLY A 157 -23.85 11.26 -4.89
N MET A 158 -22.61 10.80 -5.05
CA MET A 158 -21.46 11.25 -4.25
C MET A 158 -21.02 12.65 -4.68
N THR A 159 -20.37 13.40 -3.80
CA THR A 159 -19.62 14.59 -4.26
C THR A 159 -18.45 14.17 -5.14
N LEU A 160 -18.01 15.01 -6.08
CA LEU A 160 -16.83 14.73 -6.91
C LEU A 160 -15.58 14.51 -6.06
N ARG A 161 -15.47 15.21 -4.93
CA ARG A 161 -14.43 15.01 -3.91
C ARG A 161 -14.45 13.58 -3.36
N ASP A 162 -15.60 13.12 -2.86
CA ASP A 162 -15.76 11.80 -2.26
C ASP A 162 -15.59 10.68 -3.29
N ALA A 163 -16.18 10.85 -4.48
CA ALA A 163 -16.05 9.93 -5.60
C ALA A 163 -14.56 9.71 -5.96
N LYS A 164 -13.78 10.80 -6.04
CA LYS A 164 -12.33 10.74 -6.32
C LYS A 164 -11.55 10.05 -5.21
N ARG A 165 -11.85 10.34 -3.94
CA ARG A 165 -11.20 9.67 -2.80
C ARG A 165 -11.49 8.18 -2.77
N ARG A 166 -12.73 7.78 -3.06
CA ARG A 166 -13.15 6.37 -3.10
C ARG A 166 -12.42 5.54 -4.15
N ILE A 167 -12.08 6.13 -5.30
CA ILE A 167 -11.35 5.44 -6.38
C ILE A 167 -9.82 5.57 -6.29
N GLY A 168 -9.28 5.93 -5.11
CA GLY A 168 -7.84 6.00 -4.85
C GLY A 168 -7.22 7.40 -4.90
N GLY A 169 -8.03 8.46 -4.99
CA GLY A 169 -7.58 9.86 -4.91
C GLY A 169 -7.10 10.45 -6.24
N GLY A 170 -7.26 11.77 -6.41
CA GLY A 170 -6.88 12.49 -7.64
C GLY A 170 -5.38 12.47 -7.97
N ARG A 171 -4.54 12.15 -6.98
CA ARG A 171 -3.08 12.00 -7.10
C ARG A 171 -2.65 10.63 -7.65
N SER A 172 -3.56 9.66 -7.74
CA SER A 172 -3.32 8.33 -8.30
C SER A 172 -3.43 8.28 -9.82
N ARG A 173 -3.39 9.45 -10.51
CA ARG A 173 -3.31 9.50 -11.97
C ARG A 173 -2.02 8.84 -12.42
N ARG A 174 -2.15 7.58 -12.83
CA ARG A 174 -1.15 6.90 -13.65
C ARG A 174 -1.06 7.71 -14.94
N HIS A 175 0.03 8.43 -15.15
CA HIS A 175 0.66 8.20 -16.44
C HIS A 175 0.98 6.72 -16.42
N VAL A 176 0.37 5.97 -17.33
CA VAL A 176 0.88 4.67 -17.74
C VAL A 176 2.30 4.97 -18.18
N ALA A 177 3.22 5.06 -17.22
CA ALA A 177 4.64 5.05 -17.49
C ALA A 177 4.75 3.78 -18.30
N GLN A 178 5.04 3.97 -19.60
CA GLN A 178 5.26 2.92 -20.58
C GLN A 178 5.76 1.75 -19.80
N GLN A 179 4.90 0.73 -19.65
CA GLN A 179 5.18 -0.42 -18.80
C GLN A 179 6.66 -0.69 -18.99
N LEU A 180 7.45 -0.56 -17.92
CA LEU A 180 8.75 -1.18 -17.90
C LEU A 180 8.40 -2.61 -18.28
N SER A 181 8.65 -2.91 -19.54
CA SER A 181 8.29 -4.16 -20.15
C SER A 181 9.34 -5.06 -19.56
N ALA A 182 9.09 -5.51 -18.33
CA ALA A 182 9.60 -6.77 -17.88
C ALA A 182 9.13 -7.72 -18.97
N THR A 183 10.05 -7.99 -19.88
CA THR A 183 9.96 -9.10 -20.81
C THR A 183 10.01 -10.29 -19.90
N HIS A 184 8.88 -10.63 -19.30
CA HIS A 184 8.70 -11.90 -18.67
C HIS A 184 8.94 -12.89 -19.79
N ALA A 185 10.12 -13.51 -19.80
CA ALA A 185 10.25 -14.83 -20.38
C ALA A 185 9.03 -15.62 -19.88
N SER A 186 8.35 -16.33 -20.75
CA SER A 186 7.09 -17.02 -20.41
C SER A 186 7.31 -17.94 -19.22
N GLU A 187 7.06 -17.43 -18.01
CA GLU A 187 7.07 -18.22 -16.80
C GLU A 187 5.84 -19.12 -16.90
N GLU A 188 6.07 -20.43 -16.87
CA GLU A 188 4.96 -21.38 -16.85
C GLU A 188 4.39 -21.45 -15.43
N VAL A 189 3.06 -21.57 -15.34
CA VAL A 189 2.38 -21.85 -14.07
C VAL A 189 2.86 -23.22 -13.57
N ASP A 190 3.29 -23.32 -12.31
CA ASP A 190 3.68 -24.61 -11.73
C ASP A 190 2.51 -25.60 -11.86
N PRO A 191 2.68 -26.72 -12.59
CA PRO A 191 1.60 -27.69 -12.81
C PRO A 191 1.09 -28.36 -11.53
N LYS A 192 1.79 -28.19 -10.39
CA LYS A 192 1.34 -28.64 -9.07
C LYS A 192 0.30 -27.72 -8.44
N LEU A 193 0.18 -26.47 -8.90
CA LEU A 193 -0.84 -25.56 -8.41
C LEU A 193 -2.24 -26.04 -8.84
N PRO A 194 -3.25 -25.88 -7.98
CA PRO A 194 -4.62 -26.23 -8.33
C PRO A 194 -5.12 -25.36 -9.49
N LYS A 195 -5.89 -25.94 -10.41
CA LYS A 195 -6.49 -25.22 -11.54
C LYS A 195 -7.45 -24.10 -11.10
N SER A 196 -8.10 -24.27 -9.95
CA SER A 196 -8.95 -23.27 -9.32
C SER A 196 -8.71 -23.27 -7.81
N PHE A 197 -8.71 -22.08 -7.21
CA PHE A 197 -8.45 -21.93 -5.79
C PHE A 197 -9.19 -20.71 -5.22
N SER A 198 -9.73 -20.86 -4.01
CA SER A 198 -10.32 -19.74 -3.29
C SER A 198 -10.18 -19.95 -1.79
N TRP A 199 -9.58 -18.96 -1.11
CA TRP A 199 -9.52 -18.92 0.35
C TRP A 199 -10.90 -18.83 1.01
N ARG A 200 -11.96 -18.47 0.26
CA ARG A 200 -13.35 -18.53 0.72
C ARG A 200 -13.82 -19.94 1.05
N ASN A 201 -13.19 -20.95 0.45
CA ASN A 201 -13.51 -22.37 0.69
C ASN A 201 -12.77 -22.93 1.91
N VAL A 202 -11.97 -22.10 2.61
CA VAL A 202 -11.26 -22.47 3.84
C VAL A 202 -11.93 -21.77 5.00
N ASP A 203 -12.70 -22.53 5.78
CA ASP A 203 -13.43 -22.03 6.95
C ASP A 203 -12.50 -21.27 7.90
N GLY A 204 -12.82 -20.00 8.15
CA GLY A 204 -12.07 -19.16 9.07
C GLY A 204 -10.76 -18.57 8.52
N ALA A 205 -10.46 -18.72 7.22
CA ALA A 205 -9.26 -18.10 6.64
C ALA A 205 -9.40 -16.58 6.43
N LEU A 206 -10.59 -16.12 6.06
CA LEU A 206 -10.83 -14.72 5.67
C LEU A 206 -11.52 -13.90 6.75
N VAL A 207 -11.46 -12.57 6.60
CA VAL A 207 -12.20 -11.58 7.39
C VAL A 207 -13.42 -11.08 6.60
N PRO A 208 -14.45 -10.50 7.26
CA PRO A 208 -15.61 -9.95 6.59
C PRO A 208 -15.23 -8.77 5.69
N VAL A 209 -15.97 -8.57 4.61
CA VAL A 209 -15.83 -7.38 3.75
C VAL A 209 -16.20 -6.13 4.54
N ARG A 210 -15.39 -5.08 4.45
CA ARG A 210 -15.62 -3.79 5.09
C ARG A 210 -15.72 -2.66 4.06
N ASP A 211 -16.19 -1.51 4.52
CA ASP A 211 -16.35 -0.30 3.70
C ASP A 211 -15.42 0.80 4.20
N GLN A 212 -14.53 1.28 3.31
CA GLN A 212 -13.61 2.39 3.60
C GLN A 212 -14.32 3.74 3.69
N GLN A 213 -15.58 3.83 3.24
CA GLN A 213 -16.39 5.05 3.18
C GLN A 213 -15.71 6.15 2.35
N GLN A 214 -15.78 7.42 2.78
CA GLN A 214 -15.31 8.58 2.00
C GLN A 214 -13.79 8.83 2.09
N CYS A 215 -13.08 8.10 2.95
CA CYS A 215 -11.63 8.22 3.11
C CYS A 215 -10.91 7.41 2.03
N GLY A 216 -9.86 7.96 1.42
CA GLY A 216 -9.00 7.28 0.45
C GLY A 216 -8.03 6.27 1.09
N SER A 217 -8.55 5.37 1.93
CA SER A 217 -7.80 4.43 2.75
C SER A 217 -7.74 3.00 2.17
N CYS A 218 -8.01 2.83 0.87
CA CYS A 218 -7.97 1.52 0.19
C CYS A 218 -6.67 0.75 0.46
N TYR A 219 -5.52 1.44 0.48
CA TYR A 219 -4.22 0.88 0.79
C TYR A 219 -4.14 0.30 2.21
N ALA A 220 -4.78 0.96 3.19
CA ALA A 220 -4.81 0.50 4.57
C ALA A 220 -5.72 -0.73 4.71
N PHE A 221 -6.90 -0.71 4.10
CA PHE A 221 -7.81 -1.86 4.09
C PHE A 221 -7.18 -3.07 3.39
N GLY A 222 -6.70 -2.92 2.15
CA GLY A 222 -6.10 -4.01 1.39
C GLY A 222 -4.94 -4.70 2.13
N ALA A 223 -4.03 -3.91 2.70
CA ALA A 223 -2.90 -4.43 3.46
C ALA A 223 -3.32 -5.07 4.80
N THR A 224 -4.16 -4.40 5.60
CA THR A 224 -4.53 -4.91 6.94
C THR A 224 -5.44 -6.13 6.85
N GLU A 225 -6.33 -6.22 5.86
CA GLU A 225 -7.17 -7.41 5.63
C GLU A 225 -6.35 -8.58 5.11
N MET A 226 -5.39 -8.34 4.20
CA MET A 226 -4.42 -9.34 3.75
C MET A 226 -3.66 -9.92 4.95
N MET A 227 -3.09 -9.07 5.81
CA MET A 227 -2.35 -9.50 7.00
C MET A 227 -3.25 -10.24 7.99
N SER A 228 -4.47 -9.76 8.22
CA SER A 228 -5.44 -10.41 9.12
C SER A 228 -5.79 -11.83 8.64
N ALA A 229 -6.01 -12.00 7.32
CA ALA A 229 -6.24 -13.31 6.73
C ALA A 229 -5.01 -14.23 6.85
N ARG A 230 -3.80 -13.70 6.63
CA ARG A 230 -2.55 -14.47 6.79
C ARG A 230 -2.30 -14.91 8.24
N VAL A 231 -2.62 -14.07 9.23
CA VAL A 231 -2.60 -14.46 10.66
C VAL A 231 -3.57 -15.62 10.91
N ARG A 232 -4.80 -15.54 10.39
CA ARG A 232 -5.82 -16.59 10.52
C ARG A 232 -5.38 -17.91 9.87
N ILE A 233 -4.85 -17.85 8.66
CA ILE A 233 -4.29 -19.00 7.94
C ILE A 233 -3.13 -19.62 8.73
N GLY A 234 -2.24 -18.79 9.29
CA GLY A 234 -1.15 -19.24 10.14
C GLY A 234 -1.64 -19.99 11.38
N LEU A 235 -2.66 -19.46 12.06
CA LEU A 235 -3.30 -20.13 13.21
C LEU A 235 -3.95 -21.46 12.82
N LEU A 236 -4.67 -21.51 11.70
CA LEU A 236 -5.27 -22.74 11.16
C LEU A 236 -4.21 -23.80 10.85
N ARG A 237 -3.08 -23.41 10.24
CA ARG A 237 -1.94 -24.30 9.96
C ARG A 237 -1.31 -24.87 11.23
N GLN A 238 -1.38 -24.14 12.35
CA GLN A 238 -0.95 -24.61 13.66
C GLN A 238 -2.01 -25.46 14.40
N GLY A 239 -3.13 -25.80 13.74
CA GLY A 239 -4.22 -26.55 14.35
C GLY A 239 -5.02 -25.75 15.39
N LYS A 240 -4.88 -24.42 15.42
CA LYS A 240 -5.66 -23.56 16.31
C LYS A 240 -7.08 -23.39 15.75
N LYS A 241 -8.05 -23.34 16.65
CA LYS A 241 -9.45 -23.04 16.30
C LYS A 241 -9.60 -21.53 16.17
N VAL A 242 -10.03 -21.07 15.00
CA VAL A 242 -10.44 -19.68 14.75
C VAL A 242 -11.93 -19.64 14.41
N PRO A 243 -12.68 -18.59 14.82
CA PRO A 243 -14.05 -18.39 14.41
C PRO A 243 -14.15 -18.27 12.88
N LYS A 244 -15.18 -18.89 12.31
CA LYS A 244 -15.47 -18.82 10.87
C LYS A 244 -15.64 -17.37 10.41
N THR A 245 -16.40 -16.59 11.18
CA THR A 245 -16.64 -15.17 10.96
C THR A 245 -16.10 -14.40 12.16
N PRO A 246 -14.98 -13.67 12.02
CA PRO A 246 -14.42 -12.91 13.12
C PRO A 246 -15.21 -11.60 13.31
N SER A 247 -15.27 -11.16 14.56
CA SER A 247 -15.82 -9.88 15.02
C SER A 247 -14.71 -8.98 15.53
N ILE A 248 -14.95 -7.67 15.57
CA ILE A 248 -14.04 -6.69 16.17
C ILE A 248 -13.80 -6.95 17.68
N PHE A 249 -14.61 -7.79 18.32
CA PHE A 249 -14.48 -8.14 19.74
C PHE A 249 -13.76 -9.47 19.98
N ASP A 250 -13.31 -10.18 18.94
CA ASP A 250 -12.72 -11.50 19.11
C ASP A 250 -11.28 -11.42 19.66
N PRO A 251 -11.02 -11.95 20.88
CA PRO A 251 -9.75 -11.77 21.57
C PRO A 251 -8.59 -12.58 20.98
N MET A 252 -8.87 -13.54 20.09
CA MET A 252 -7.86 -14.40 19.44
C MET A 252 -7.71 -14.15 17.93
N VAL A 253 -8.45 -13.20 17.36
CA VAL A 253 -8.37 -12.89 15.94
C VAL A 253 -8.47 -11.39 15.74
N ALA A 254 -7.38 -10.68 15.99
CA ALA A 254 -7.30 -9.29 15.60
C ALA A 254 -7.43 -9.19 14.08
N MET A 255 -8.60 -8.75 13.62
CA MET A 255 -8.61 -7.91 12.44
C MET A 255 -7.69 -6.73 12.74
N LEU A 256 -6.67 -6.51 11.93
CA LEU A 256 -5.76 -5.39 12.10
C LEU A 256 -6.49 -4.08 11.79
N SER A 257 -6.15 -3.02 12.53
CA SER A 257 -6.81 -1.72 12.39
C SER A 257 -6.30 -0.95 11.17
N PRO A 258 -7.14 -0.70 10.14
CA PRO A 258 -6.80 0.28 9.11
C PRO A 258 -6.74 1.69 9.68
N GLN A 259 -7.46 2.00 10.76
CA GLN A 259 -7.45 3.32 11.40
C GLN A 259 -6.08 3.66 11.98
N HIS A 260 -5.42 2.69 12.61
CA HIS A 260 -4.08 2.86 13.14
C HIS A 260 -3.10 3.25 12.04
N VAL A 261 -3.19 2.62 10.87
CA VAL A 261 -2.38 3.00 9.70
C VAL A 261 -2.74 4.43 9.25
N VAL A 262 -4.03 4.73 9.07
CA VAL A 262 -4.48 6.03 8.55
C VAL A 262 -4.10 7.21 9.47
N SER A 263 -4.22 7.05 10.79
CA SER A 263 -3.98 8.11 11.76
C SER A 263 -2.53 8.23 12.23
N CYS A 264 -1.76 7.13 12.22
CA CYS A 264 -0.45 7.08 12.89
C CYS A 264 0.73 6.87 11.96
N SER A 265 0.53 6.36 10.74
CA SER A 265 1.64 6.02 9.85
C SER A 265 2.21 7.24 9.14
N GLN A 266 3.47 7.55 9.40
CA GLN A 266 4.26 8.53 8.64
C GLN A 266 4.67 8.03 7.24
N TYR A 267 4.40 6.75 6.94
CA TYR A 267 4.71 6.14 5.62
C TYR A 267 3.53 6.21 4.65
N SER A 268 2.49 6.98 4.98
CA SER A 268 1.29 7.18 4.17
C SER A 268 0.74 8.59 4.36
N GLN A 269 -0.26 8.96 3.55
CA GLN A 269 -0.88 10.29 3.55
C GLN A 269 -2.31 10.24 4.12
N GLY A 270 -2.58 9.34 5.08
CA GLY A 270 -3.89 9.22 5.72
C GLY A 270 -5.00 8.95 4.70
N CYS A 271 -6.02 9.80 4.65
CA CYS A 271 -7.12 9.70 3.68
C CYS A 271 -6.78 10.18 2.26
N ASP A 272 -5.61 10.78 2.06
CA ASP A 272 -5.15 11.21 0.74
C ASP A 272 -4.33 10.13 0.01
N GLY A 273 -4.22 8.93 0.60
CA GLY A 273 -3.68 7.73 -0.03
C GLY A 273 -2.45 7.15 0.65
N GLY A 274 -1.93 6.09 0.06
CA GLY A 274 -0.78 5.33 0.55
C GLY A 274 -0.55 4.08 -0.31
N PHE A 275 0.42 3.25 0.10
CA PHE A 275 0.84 2.06 -0.63
C PHE A 275 0.96 0.87 0.30
N GLU A 276 0.46 -0.29 -0.11
CA GLU A 276 0.36 -1.48 0.75
C GLU A 276 1.73 -2.02 1.15
N TYR A 277 2.73 -1.87 0.28
CA TYR A 277 4.14 -2.15 0.61
C TYR A 277 4.59 -1.36 1.85
N LEU A 278 4.22 -0.07 1.92
CA LEU A 278 4.57 0.79 3.04
C LEU A 278 3.73 0.54 4.30
N VAL A 279 2.51 0.02 4.16
CA VAL A 279 1.75 -0.48 5.31
C VAL A 279 2.43 -1.72 5.90
N ALA A 280 2.96 -2.61 5.07
CA ALA A 280 3.72 -3.77 5.53
C ALA A 280 5.05 -3.37 6.18
N LYS A 281 5.76 -2.39 5.60
CA LYS A 281 6.93 -1.77 6.23
C LYS A 281 6.58 -1.16 7.59
N TYR A 282 5.52 -0.36 7.67
CA TYR A 282 5.02 0.21 8.92
C TYR A 282 4.70 -0.88 9.94
N GLY A 283 4.09 -1.97 9.51
CA GLY A 283 3.83 -3.15 10.35
C GLY A 283 5.09 -3.87 10.82
N GLN A 284 6.20 -3.81 10.07
CA GLN A 284 7.48 -4.37 10.53
C GLN A 284 8.15 -3.43 11.56
N ASP A 285 8.12 -2.13 11.30
CA ASP A 285 8.89 -1.15 12.03
C ASP A 285 8.21 -0.72 13.35
N PHE A 286 6.88 -0.59 13.31
CA PHE A 286 6.07 -0.07 14.40
C PHE A 286 5.04 -1.06 14.93
N GLY A 287 4.65 -2.03 14.10
CA GLY A 287 3.55 -2.96 14.38
C GLY A 287 2.17 -2.31 14.19
N ILE A 288 1.14 -3.13 14.05
CA ILE A 288 -0.24 -2.68 13.84
C ILE A 288 -1.12 -3.21 14.96
N VAL A 289 -1.94 -2.35 15.58
CA VAL A 289 -2.91 -2.78 16.60
C VAL A 289 -4.14 -3.43 15.98
N SER A 290 -4.93 -4.13 16.79
CA SER A 290 -6.22 -4.66 16.35
C SER A 290 -7.26 -3.56 16.13
N ASP A 291 -8.26 -3.84 15.30
CA ASP A 291 -9.43 -2.99 15.07
C ASP A 291 -10.26 -2.79 16.34
N HIS A 292 -10.17 -3.72 17.31
CA HIS A 292 -10.71 -3.52 18.67
C HIS A 292 -10.06 -2.32 19.37
N CYS A 293 -8.74 -2.18 19.22
CA CYS A 293 -7.96 -1.15 19.88
C CYS A 293 -8.18 0.22 19.25
N PHE A 294 -8.38 0.25 17.93
CA PHE A 294 -8.59 1.46 17.17
C PHE A 294 -9.60 1.21 16.05
N ALA A 295 -10.87 1.42 16.35
CA ALA A 295 -11.96 1.22 15.40
C ALA A 295 -11.88 2.24 14.25
N TYR A 296 -12.37 1.84 13.08
CA TYR A 296 -12.35 2.70 11.90
C TYR A 296 -13.38 3.84 11.96
N GLU A 297 -12.89 5.08 11.85
CA GLU A 297 -13.68 6.31 11.99
C GLU A 297 -13.39 7.32 10.87
N SER A 298 -12.17 7.32 10.31
CA SER A 298 -11.74 8.28 9.28
C SER A 298 -12.67 8.33 8.09
N GLY A 299 -13.27 7.20 7.73
CA GLY A 299 -14.24 7.10 6.66
C GLY A 299 -15.47 7.99 6.83
N LEU A 300 -15.94 8.18 8.07
CA LEU A 300 -17.17 8.91 8.39
C LEU A 300 -16.90 10.40 8.70
N ARG A 301 -15.66 10.75 9.06
CA ARG A 301 -15.28 12.12 9.48
C ARG A 301 -14.68 12.99 8.36
N VAL A 302 -14.59 12.47 7.14
CA VAL A 302 -14.06 13.21 5.99
C VAL A 302 -14.82 14.52 5.74
N GLN A 303 -16.14 14.51 5.98
CA GLN A 303 -17.01 15.68 5.76
C GLN A 303 -16.71 16.83 6.74
N GLU A 304 -16.15 16.53 7.91
CA GLU A 304 -15.78 17.52 8.92
C GLU A 304 -14.37 18.09 8.71
N ASN A 305 -13.61 17.56 7.75
CA ASN A 305 -12.18 17.82 7.55
C ASN A 305 -11.34 17.62 8.83
N THR A 306 -11.80 16.76 9.73
CA THR A 306 -11.15 16.45 11.00
C THR A 306 -10.39 15.14 10.87
N ALA A 307 -9.06 15.23 10.84
CA ALA A 307 -8.21 14.04 10.96
C ALA A 307 -8.47 13.39 12.33
N VAL A 308 -8.62 12.07 12.35
CA VAL A 308 -8.71 11.31 13.61
C VAL A 308 -7.31 11.29 14.23
N PRO A 309 -7.11 11.83 15.45
CA PRO A 309 -5.80 11.80 16.11
C PRO A 309 -5.30 10.37 16.33
N CYS A 310 -3.98 10.18 16.37
CA CYS A 310 -3.39 8.88 16.69
C CYS A 310 -3.50 8.58 18.20
N GLU A 311 -4.71 8.26 18.65
CA GLU A 311 -5.02 7.91 20.03
C GLU A 311 -5.86 6.63 20.06
N TYR A 312 -5.34 5.56 20.69
CA TYR A 312 -5.98 4.24 20.71
C TYR A 312 -5.89 3.58 22.09
N GLN A 313 -6.76 2.59 22.31
CA GLN A 313 -7.09 2.10 23.67
C GLN A 313 -6.10 1.07 24.22
N CYS A 314 -5.33 0.40 23.36
CA CYS A 314 -4.46 -0.70 23.76
C CYS A 314 -3.01 -0.27 23.99
N PRO A 315 -2.28 -0.95 24.89
CA PRO A 315 -0.86 -0.71 25.09
C PRO A 315 -0.04 -1.15 23.87
N GLU A 316 1.14 -0.54 23.68
CA GLU A 316 2.05 -0.86 22.57
C GLU A 316 2.50 -2.33 22.52
N SER A 317 2.44 -3.03 23.67
CA SER A 317 2.75 -4.46 23.76
C SER A 317 1.75 -5.36 23.02
N GLN A 318 0.61 -4.83 22.56
CA GLN A 318 -0.43 -5.55 21.82
C GLN A 318 -0.42 -5.25 20.31
N ARG A 319 0.76 -4.99 19.74
CA ARG A 319 0.94 -4.79 18.30
C ARG A 319 1.32 -6.10 17.60
N TYR A 320 0.82 -6.25 16.38
CA TYR A 320 1.18 -7.31 15.45
C TYR A 320 2.30 -6.83 14.54
N PHE A 321 3.41 -7.56 14.52
CA PHE A 321 4.58 -7.21 13.72
C PHE A 321 4.66 -8.03 12.44
N VAL A 322 4.97 -7.36 11.34
CA VAL A 322 5.23 -7.99 10.04
C VAL A 322 6.67 -8.51 10.02
N HIS A 323 6.80 -9.83 9.89
CA HIS A 323 8.13 -10.46 9.81
C HIS A 323 8.82 -10.18 8.48
N ASP A 324 8.11 -10.31 7.37
CA ASP A 324 8.64 -10.11 6.03
C ASP A 324 7.59 -9.43 5.12
N TYR A 325 8.07 -8.66 4.15
CA TYR A 325 7.27 -8.02 3.12
C TYR A 325 8.08 -7.83 1.84
N HIS A 326 7.43 -8.02 0.70
CA HIS A 326 8.05 -7.87 -0.61
C HIS A 326 6.97 -7.62 -1.68
N TYR A 327 7.37 -7.03 -2.81
CA TYR A 327 6.59 -7.14 -4.03
C TYR A 327 6.70 -8.58 -4.56
N VAL A 328 5.61 -9.16 -5.04
CA VAL A 328 5.66 -10.45 -5.75
C VAL A 328 6.60 -10.31 -6.95
N GLY A 329 7.53 -11.24 -7.11
CA GLY A 329 8.64 -11.12 -8.07
C GLY A 329 9.86 -10.37 -7.55
N GLY A 330 9.85 -9.90 -6.30
CA GLY A 330 10.99 -9.35 -5.57
C GLY A 330 11.18 -7.83 -5.65
N TYR A 331 10.62 -7.16 -6.67
CA TYR A 331 10.67 -5.70 -6.80
C TYR A 331 9.49 -5.17 -7.64
N CYS A 332 9.22 -3.87 -7.50
CA CYS A 332 8.16 -3.19 -8.24
C CYS A 332 8.38 -3.31 -9.75
N GLY A 333 7.41 -3.86 -10.46
CA GLY A 333 7.46 -4.07 -11.91
C GLY A 333 7.91 -5.47 -12.35
N ASN A 334 8.19 -6.39 -11.42
CA ASN A 334 8.57 -7.77 -11.75
C ASN A 334 7.50 -8.83 -11.43
N SER A 335 6.28 -8.44 -11.07
CA SER A 335 5.23 -9.39 -10.72
C SER A 335 4.65 -10.05 -11.98
N SER A 336 4.56 -11.37 -11.98
CA SER A 336 3.90 -12.15 -13.04
C SER A 336 2.64 -12.88 -12.53
N VAL A 337 1.75 -13.28 -13.45
CA VAL A 337 0.55 -14.08 -13.09
C VAL A 337 0.94 -15.41 -12.41
N PRO A 338 1.90 -16.21 -12.92
CA PRO A 338 2.36 -17.41 -12.23
C PRO A 338 2.82 -17.16 -10.79
N GLN A 339 3.64 -16.13 -10.57
CA GLN A 339 4.14 -15.78 -9.23
C GLN A 339 3.00 -15.35 -8.29
N LEU A 340 2.03 -14.59 -8.79
CA LEU A 340 0.83 -14.20 -8.01
C LEU A 340 -0.01 -15.42 -7.64
N MET A 341 -0.18 -16.38 -8.55
CA MET A 341 -0.90 -17.62 -8.28
C MET A 341 -0.20 -18.46 -7.21
N GLU A 342 1.12 -18.61 -7.30
CA GLU A 342 1.91 -19.34 -6.31
C GLU A 342 1.85 -18.69 -4.92
N GLU A 343 2.08 -17.38 -4.84
CA GLU A 343 2.02 -16.62 -3.58
C GLU A 343 0.61 -16.67 -2.97
N LEU A 344 -0.45 -16.64 -3.79
CA LEU A 344 -1.82 -16.70 -3.31
C LEU A 344 -2.12 -18.05 -2.64
N VAL A 345 -1.69 -19.15 -3.26
CA VAL A 345 -1.95 -20.51 -2.78
C VAL A 345 -1.09 -20.84 -1.57
N THR A 346 0.18 -20.44 -1.58
CA THR A 346 1.16 -20.84 -0.56
C THR A 346 1.23 -19.86 0.62
N GLY A 347 1.15 -18.56 0.36
CA GLY A 347 1.30 -17.49 1.35
C GLY A 347 -0.01 -16.99 1.95
N GLY A 348 -1.12 -17.10 1.22
CA GLY A 348 -2.40 -16.51 1.61
C GLY A 348 -2.82 -15.38 0.66
N PRO A 349 -3.91 -14.65 0.94
CA PRO A 349 -4.30 -13.47 0.16
C PRO A 349 -3.15 -12.49 -0.07
N ILE A 350 -3.20 -11.74 -1.17
CA ILE A 350 -2.19 -10.74 -1.58
C ILE A 350 -2.92 -9.42 -1.81
N SER A 351 -2.34 -8.30 -1.40
CA SER A 351 -2.87 -6.97 -1.76
C SER A 351 -2.42 -6.56 -3.17
N VAL A 352 -3.33 -6.02 -3.96
CA VAL A 352 -3.09 -5.61 -5.34
C VAL A 352 -3.72 -4.25 -5.64
N GLY A 353 -3.04 -3.43 -6.43
CA GLY A 353 -3.55 -2.15 -6.91
C GLY A 353 -4.00 -2.20 -8.37
N ILE A 354 -5.29 -2.08 -8.62
CA ILE A 354 -5.87 -1.99 -9.98
C ILE A 354 -6.17 -0.54 -10.36
N LEU A 355 -6.21 -0.25 -11.66
CA LEU A 355 -6.72 1.02 -12.15
C LEU A 355 -8.24 0.91 -12.25
N CYS A 356 -8.95 1.66 -11.43
CA CYS A 356 -10.41 1.74 -11.49
C CYS A 356 -10.83 2.66 -12.64
N THR A 357 -11.24 2.07 -13.76
CA THR A 357 -11.76 2.77 -14.93
C THR A 357 -13.24 3.12 -14.76
N PRO A 358 -13.80 4.07 -15.56
CA PRO A 358 -15.19 4.48 -15.43
C PRO A 358 -16.21 3.33 -15.53
N ASP A 359 -15.95 2.33 -16.37
CA ASP A 359 -16.77 1.11 -16.51
C ASP A 359 -16.75 0.22 -15.26
N PHE A 360 -15.63 0.13 -14.54
CA PHE A 360 -15.55 -0.60 -13.27
C PHE A 360 -16.57 -0.08 -12.25
N MET A 361 -16.91 1.21 -12.29
CA MET A 361 -17.90 1.81 -11.39
C MET A 361 -19.32 1.30 -11.63
N HIS A 362 -19.59 0.67 -12.78
CA HIS A 362 -20.88 0.06 -13.11
C HIS A 362 -20.90 -1.45 -12.86
N TYR A 363 -19.82 -2.03 -12.33
CA TYR A 363 -19.70 -3.47 -12.16
C TYR A 363 -20.69 -4.01 -11.12
N GLN A 364 -21.45 -5.03 -11.50
CA GLN A 364 -22.25 -5.85 -10.60
C GLN A 364 -21.96 -7.34 -10.82
N VAL A 365 -21.93 -8.08 -9.71
CA VAL A 365 -21.84 -9.54 -9.74
C VAL A 365 -23.19 -10.09 -10.17
N SER A 366 -23.22 -10.80 -11.30
CA SER A 366 -24.40 -11.58 -11.67
C SER A 366 -24.61 -12.70 -10.66
N THR A 367 -25.78 -12.76 -10.03
CA THR A 367 -26.19 -13.93 -9.23
C THR A 367 -26.45 -15.18 -10.10
N SER A 368 -26.44 -15.04 -11.42
CA SER A 368 -26.79 -16.11 -12.39
C SER A 368 -25.61 -16.74 -13.13
N LYS A 369 -24.41 -16.13 -13.09
CA LYS A 369 -23.19 -16.70 -13.67
C LYS A 369 -22.26 -17.09 -12.53
N HIS A 370 -21.79 -18.34 -12.52
CA HIS A 370 -20.75 -18.77 -11.57
C HIS A 370 -19.58 -17.79 -11.65
N CYS A 371 -19.04 -17.36 -10.50
CA CYS A 371 -17.88 -16.45 -10.45
C CYS A 371 -16.63 -16.97 -11.19
N GLU A 372 -16.67 -18.19 -11.73
CA GLU A 372 -15.61 -18.80 -12.53
C GLU A 372 -15.39 -18.11 -13.89
N ASP A 373 -16.40 -17.41 -14.43
CA ASP A 373 -16.34 -16.74 -15.76
C ASP A 373 -16.30 -15.20 -15.69
N ALA A 374 -16.28 -14.62 -14.49
CA ALA A 374 -16.32 -13.17 -14.32
C ALA A 374 -14.92 -12.55 -14.49
N SER A 375 -14.52 -12.26 -15.72
CA SER A 375 -13.37 -11.39 -16.03
C SER A 375 -13.86 -9.97 -16.35
N ILE A 376 -13.28 -8.96 -15.70
CA ILE A 376 -13.33 -7.58 -16.18
C ILE A 376 -12.10 -7.43 -17.07
N GLU A 377 -12.27 -7.48 -18.38
CA GLU A 377 -11.27 -6.96 -19.30
C GLU A 377 -11.40 -5.44 -19.29
N VAL A 378 -10.48 -4.78 -18.57
CA VAL A 378 -10.37 -3.32 -18.55
C VAL A 378 -9.88 -2.87 -19.93
N ALA A 379 -10.71 -2.13 -20.66
CA ALA A 379 -10.40 -1.62 -22.00
C ALA A 379 -9.34 -0.51 -21.99
#